data_AF-A0A7S2DMR8-F1
#
_entry.id   AF-A0A7S2DMR8-F1
#
_cell.length_a   1.000
_cell.length_b   1.000
_cell.length_c   1.000
_cell.angle_alpha   90.00
_cell.angle_beta   90.00
_cell.angle_gamma   90.00
#
_symmetry.space_group_name_H-M   'P 1'
#
loop_
_entity.id
_entity.type
_entity.pdbx_description
1 polymer ?
#
loop_
_entity_poly.entity_id
_entity_poly.type
_entity_poly.pdbx_seq_one_letter_code
_entity_poly.pdbx_strand_id
1 'polypeptide(L)'
;AKAPLASKRIHNIVEYATFHVTCYMQRGLFERHKQIWSLMLTTKIQLVLGELSPAAMQALLTAGGALDIKSVDPKPAEWIPDAVWLNCIALSTAIPSVFQLLPESVRMRIVDWRAWYDDDAPEQTGSPLVAMPEVP
;
A
#
# COMPACT_ATOMS: atom_id res chain seq x y z
N ALA A 1 -40.13 21.37 -5.53
CA ALA A 1 -38.69 21.52 -5.82
C ALA A 1 -37.92 20.43 -5.07
N LYS A 2 -37.21 19.51 -5.76
CA LYS A 2 -36.35 18.52 -5.08
C LYS A 2 -35.29 19.29 -4.30
N ALA A 3 -35.28 19.14 -2.97
CA ALA A 3 -34.40 19.92 -2.10
C ALA A 3 -32.93 19.71 -2.51
N PRO A 4 -32.18 20.77 -2.87
CA PRO A 4 -30.74 20.68 -3.19
C PRO A 4 -29.86 20.37 -1.96
N LEU A 5 -30.47 20.09 -0.80
CA LEU A 5 -29.79 20.00 0.49
C LEU A 5 -29.55 18.57 0.99
N ALA A 6 -30.26 17.55 0.50
CA ALA A 6 -30.19 16.22 1.11
C ALA A 6 -28.78 15.60 0.98
N SER A 7 -28.21 15.60 -0.22
CA SER A 7 -26.85 15.09 -0.47
C SER A 7 -25.78 15.88 0.29
N LYS A 8 -25.86 17.23 0.28
CA LYS A 8 -24.94 18.10 1.03
C LYS A 8 -25.00 17.86 2.54
N ARG A 9 -26.21 17.65 3.09
CA ARG A 9 -26.40 17.31 4.51
C ARG A 9 -25.81 15.95 4.86
N ILE A 10 -26.01 14.95 4.01
CA ILE A 10 -25.42 13.61 4.21
C ILE A 10 -23.90 13.71 4.25
N HIS A 11 -23.29 14.42 3.29
CA HIS A 11 -21.83 14.63 3.28
C HIS A 11 -21.33 15.30 4.57
N ASN A 12 -21.95 16.42 4.97
CA ASN A 12 -21.56 17.13 6.20
C ASN A 12 -21.70 16.26 7.46
N ILE A 13 -22.74 15.41 7.54
CA ILE A 13 -22.94 14.48 8.66
C ILE A 13 -21.83 13.43 8.68
N VAL A 14 -21.49 12.84 7.53
CA VAL A 14 -20.42 11.84 7.42
C VAL A 14 -19.07 12.43 7.80
N GLU A 15 -18.76 13.63 7.31
CA GLU A 15 -17.51 14.34 7.60
C GLU A 15 -17.40 14.65 9.11
N TYR A 16 -18.44 15.26 9.70
CA TYR A 16 -18.45 15.57 11.12
C TYR A 16 -18.39 14.31 11.99
N ALA A 17 -19.16 13.27 11.65
CA ALA A 17 -19.15 12.01 12.39
C ALA A 17 -17.76 11.35 12.34
N THR A 18 -17.12 11.33 11.16
CA THR A 18 -15.77 10.77 10.98
C THR A 18 -14.76 11.53 11.83
N PHE A 19 -14.79 12.87 11.81
CA PHE A 19 -13.92 13.71 12.63
C PHE A 19 -14.17 13.49 14.13
N HIS A 20 -15.42 13.58 14.57
CA HIS A 20 -15.78 13.52 15.99
C HIS A 20 -15.44 12.15 16.60
N VAL A 21 -15.75 11.06 15.89
CA VAL A 21 -15.38 9.69 16.31
C VAL A 21 -13.86 9.53 16.35
N THR A 22 -13.14 10.07 15.37
CA THR A 22 -11.67 10.04 15.35
C THR A 22 -11.06 10.73 16.56
N CYS A 23 -11.50 11.96 16.86
CA CYS A 23 -11.03 12.69 18.04
C CYS A 23 -11.37 11.98 19.35
N TYR A 24 -12.51 11.31 19.43
CA TYR A 24 -12.88 10.53 20.61
C TYR A 24 -11.98 9.30 20.79
N MET A 25 -11.75 8.53 19.72
CA MET A 25 -10.90 7.33 19.75
C MET A 25 -9.44 7.67 20.08
N GLN A 26 -8.90 8.75 19.50
CA GLN A 26 -7.53 9.18 19.76
C GLN A 26 -7.27 9.60 21.23
N ARG A 27 -8.30 9.99 21.99
CA ARG A 27 -8.16 10.27 23.44
C ARG A 27 -8.06 8.99 24.27
N GLY A 28 -8.66 7.90 23.82
CA GLY A 28 -8.65 6.60 24.51
C GLY A 28 -7.50 5.67 24.12
N LEU A 29 -6.78 5.97 23.03
CA LEU A 29 -5.68 5.14 22.52
C LEU A 29 -4.32 5.60 23.03
N PHE A 30 -3.42 4.64 23.27
CA PHE A 30 -2.01 4.92 23.45
C PHE A 30 -1.42 5.51 22.16
N GLU A 31 -0.42 6.40 22.30
CA GLU A 31 0.21 7.08 21.16
C GLU A 31 0.68 6.10 20.08
N ARG A 32 1.32 5.00 20.50
CA ARG A 32 1.81 3.93 19.61
C ARG A 32 0.72 3.26 18.76
N HIS A 33 -0.54 3.37 19.15
CA HIS A 33 -1.68 2.73 18.47
C HIS A 33 -2.47 3.69 17.58
N LYS A 34 -2.22 4.99 17.66
CA LYS A 34 -2.98 5.99 16.89
C LYS A 34 -2.74 5.84 15.39
N GLN A 35 -1.50 5.64 14.97
CA GLN A 35 -1.15 5.50 13.54
C GLN A 35 -1.79 4.26 12.91
N ILE A 36 -1.68 3.10 13.57
CA ILE A 36 -2.30 1.86 13.06
C ILE A 36 -3.83 1.98 13.00
N TRP A 37 -4.45 2.65 13.99
CA TRP A 37 -5.89 2.90 13.95
C TRP A 37 -6.29 3.81 12.79
N SER A 38 -5.55 4.91 12.57
CA SER A 38 -5.79 5.82 11.44
C SER A 38 -5.62 5.11 10.09
N LEU A 39 -4.59 4.27 9.95
CA LEU A 39 -4.40 3.44 8.76
C LEU A 39 -5.60 2.50 8.56
N MET A 40 -6.00 1.74 9.59
CA MET A 40 -7.13 0.83 9.52
C MET A 40 -8.43 1.54 9.13
N LEU A 41 -8.73 2.71 9.71
CA LEU A 41 -9.92 3.48 9.37
C LEU A 41 -9.89 3.93 7.91
N THR A 42 -8.76 4.49 7.46
CA THR A 42 -8.59 4.99 6.09
C THR A 42 -8.76 3.86 5.08
N THR A 43 -8.08 2.73 5.28
CA THR A 43 -8.22 1.55 4.42
C THR A 43 -9.66 1.03 4.40
N LYS A 44 -10.36 0.99 5.54
CA LYS A 44 -11.77 0.57 5.58
C LYS A 44 -12.67 1.49 4.76
N ILE A 45 -12.45 2.80 4.82
CA ILE A 45 -13.19 3.78 4.01
C ILE A 45 -12.92 3.54 2.52
N GLN A 46 -11.66 3.41 2.12
CA GLN A 46 -11.28 3.17 0.71
C GLN A 46 -11.81 1.86 0.15
N LEU A 47 -11.88 0.80 0.97
CA LEU A 47 -12.49 -0.48 0.59
C LEU A 47 -14.00 -0.33 0.31
N VAL A 48 -14.71 0.46 1.12
CA VAL A 48 -16.16 0.70 0.92
C VAL A 48 -16.42 1.58 -0.29
N LEU A 49 -15.52 2.54 -0.58
CA LEU A 49 -15.59 3.37 -1.78
C LEU A 49 -15.22 2.63 -3.07
N GLY A 50 -14.58 1.45 -2.96
CA GLY A 50 -14.12 0.66 -4.10
C GLY A 50 -12.82 1.16 -4.72
N GLU A 51 -12.15 2.13 -4.09
CA GLU A 51 -10.86 2.68 -4.54
C GLU A 51 -9.69 1.72 -4.25
N LEU A 52 -9.83 0.88 -3.21
CA LEU A 52 -8.82 -0.10 -2.83
C LEU A 52 -9.31 -1.52 -3.11
N SER A 53 -8.49 -2.31 -3.81
CA SER A 53 -8.77 -3.73 -4.03
C SER A 53 -8.63 -4.54 -2.74
N PRO A 54 -9.58 -5.44 -2.42
CA PRO A 54 -9.44 -6.38 -1.30
C PRO A 54 -8.17 -7.24 -1.41
N ALA A 55 -7.76 -7.58 -2.63
CA ALA A 55 -6.52 -8.33 -2.88
C ALA A 55 -5.27 -7.53 -2.51
N ALA A 56 -5.27 -6.21 -2.78
CA ALA A 56 -4.18 -5.33 -2.39
C ALA A 56 -4.09 -5.22 -0.85
N MET A 57 -5.23 -5.16 -0.16
CA MET A 57 -5.25 -5.15 1.31
C MET A 57 -4.76 -6.48 1.91
N GLN A 58 -5.13 -7.61 1.31
CA GLN A 58 -4.61 -8.91 1.74
C GLN A 58 -3.10 -9.00 1.49
N ALA A 59 -2.62 -8.54 0.35
CA ALA A 59 -1.20 -8.50 0.03
C ALA A 59 -0.40 -7.64 1.03
N LEU A 60 -0.94 -6.50 1.48
CA LEU A 60 -0.30 -5.68 2.50
C LEU A 60 -0.03 -6.45 3.80
N LEU A 61 -0.90 -7.39 4.17
CA LEU A 61 -0.78 -8.16 5.42
C LEU A 61 0.04 -9.44 5.26
N THR A 62 -0.03 -10.10 4.11
CA THR A 62 0.45 -11.48 3.94
C THR A 62 1.30 -11.72 2.69
N ALA A 63 1.73 -10.68 1.97
CA ALA A 63 2.62 -10.86 0.82
C ALA A 63 3.86 -11.70 1.19
N GLY A 64 4.31 -12.53 0.24
CA GLY A 64 5.50 -13.38 0.33
C GLY A 64 5.48 -14.52 1.35
N GLY A 65 4.64 -14.47 2.39
CA GLY A 65 4.62 -15.48 3.45
C GLY A 65 4.07 -16.85 3.04
N ALA A 66 3.36 -16.94 1.90
CA ALA A 66 2.81 -18.19 1.37
C ALA A 66 3.62 -18.78 0.20
N LEU A 67 4.66 -18.08 -0.27
CA LEU A 67 5.44 -18.49 -1.43
C LEU A 67 6.73 -19.19 -0.99
N ASP A 68 7.14 -20.21 -1.76
CA ASP A 68 8.42 -20.90 -1.55
C ASP A 68 9.48 -20.33 -2.51
N ILE A 69 10.66 -20.02 -1.99
CA ILE A 69 11.81 -19.51 -2.75
C ILE A 69 12.24 -20.45 -3.87
N LYS A 70 11.99 -21.76 -3.71
CA LYS A 70 12.30 -22.77 -4.75
C LYS A 70 11.27 -22.83 -5.88
N SER A 71 10.08 -22.27 -5.66
CA SER A 71 8.98 -22.25 -6.64
C SER A 71 8.93 -20.98 -7.49
N VAL A 72 9.79 -20.00 -7.19
CA VAL A 72 9.85 -18.72 -7.88
C VAL A 72 11.17 -18.57 -8.63
N ASP A 73 11.22 -17.61 -9.55
CA ASP A 73 12.46 -17.29 -10.23
C ASP A 73 13.60 -16.96 -9.25
N PRO A 74 14.85 -17.29 -9.58
CA PRO A 74 15.98 -16.99 -8.72
C PRO A 74 16.13 -15.48 -8.51
N LYS A 75 16.54 -15.11 -7.29
CA LYS A 75 16.82 -13.72 -6.95
C LYS A 75 18.00 -13.18 -7.79
N PRO A 76 17.95 -11.91 -8.24
CA PRO A 76 18.97 -11.35 -9.12
C PRO A 76 20.29 -11.02 -8.41
N ALA A 77 20.28 -10.91 -7.07
CA ALA A 77 21.47 -10.59 -6.30
C ALA A 77 21.44 -11.21 -4.90
N GLU A 78 22.62 -11.51 -4.35
CA GLU A 78 22.76 -12.13 -3.03
C GLU A 78 22.38 -11.20 -1.87
N TRP A 79 22.51 -9.88 -2.05
CA TRP A 79 22.19 -8.89 -1.03
C TRP A 79 20.68 -8.80 -0.73
N ILE A 80 19.82 -9.30 -1.63
CA ILE A 80 18.37 -9.32 -1.43
C ILE A 80 18.01 -10.51 -0.53
N PRO A 81 17.37 -10.28 0.63
CA PRO A 81 16.87 -11.36 1.47
C PRO A 81 15.76 -12.14 0.76
N ASP A 82 15.70 -13.45 0.99
CA ASP A 82 14.73 -14.33 0.33
C ASP A 82 13.29 -13.90 0.61
N ALA A 83 12.99 -13.47 1.84
CA ALA A 83 11.67 -12.95 2.22
C ALA A 83 11.28 -11.68 1.42
N VAL A 84 12.25 -10.78 1.16
CA VAL A 84 12.01 -9.56 0.37
C VAL A 84 11.74 -9.93 -1.09
N TRP A 85 12.50 -10.87 -1.65
CA TRP A 85 12.26 -11.33 -3.01
C TRP A 85 10.89 -12.00 -3.17
N LEU A 86 10.49 -12.85 -2.22
CA LEU A 86 9.15 -13.45 -2.19
C LEU A 86 8.06 -12.39 -2.09
N ASN A 87 8.27 -11.32 -1.33
CA ASN A 87 7.35 -10.18 -1.29
C ASN A 87 7.24 -9.50 -2.65
N CYS A 88 8.34 -9.27 -3.36
CA CYS A 88 8.31 -8.68 -4.70
C CYS A 88 7.50 -9.52 -5.70
N ILE A 89 7.68 -10.84 -5.69
CA ILE A 89 6.93 -11.76 -6.57
C ILE A 89 5.44 -11.84 -6.16
N ALA A 90 5.15 -11.85 -4.87
CA ALA A 90 3.78 -11.81 -4.39
C ALA A 90 3.07 -10.52 -4.80
N LEU A 91 3.76 -9.38 -4.71
CA LEU A 91 3.22 -8.07 -5.11
C LEU A 91 2.96 -7.99 -6.61
N SER A 92 3.87 -8.50 -7.44
CA SER A 92 3.68 -8.50 -8.90
C SER A 92 2.46 -9.30 -9.35
N THR A 93 2.10 -10.32 -8.58
CA THR A 93 0.95 -11.20 -8.86
C THR A 93 -0.34 -10.65 -8.25
N ALA A 94 -0.29 -10.13 -7.02
CA ALA A 94 -1.47 -9.65 -6.30
C ALA A 94 -1.96 -8.27 -6.78
N ILE A 95 -1.05 -7.43 -7.29
CA ILE A 95 -1.37 -6.08 -7.79
C ILE A 95 -0.64 -5.85 -9.13
N PRO A 96 -1.05 -6.53 -10.21
CA PRO A 96 -0.39 -6.40 -11.51
C PRO A 96 -0.45 -4.99 -12.07
N SER A 97 -1.51 -4.23 -11.76
CA SER A 97 -1.68 -2.85 -12.22
C SER A 97 -0.58 -1.88 -11.78
N VAL A 98 0.21 -2.23 -10.77
CA VAL A 98 1.29 -1.37 -10.25
C VAL A 98 2.63 -2.10 -10.27
N PHE A 99 2.66 -3.36 -9.84
CA PHE A 99 3.91 -4.09 -9.57
C PHE A 99 4.22 -5.19 -10.57
N GLN A 100 3.50 -5.30 -11.69
CA GLN A 100 3.78 -6.36 -12.68
C GLN A 100 5.24 -6.36 -13.16
N LEU A 101 5.84 -5.18 -13.35
CA LEU A 101 7.22 -5.03 -13.81
C LEU A 101 8.24 -5.00 -12.65
N LEU A 102 7.82 -5.16 -11.40
CA LEU A 102 8.69 -5.07 -10.24
C LEU A 102 9.84 -6.10 -10.28
N PRO A 103 9.60 -7.41 -10.51
CA PRO A 103 10.68 -8.38 -10.50
C PRO A 103 11.71 -8.08 -11.59
N GLU A 104 11.25 -7.73 -12.80
CA GLU A 104 12.12 -7.43 -13.93
C GLU A 104 12.89 -6.12 -13.75
N SER A 105 12.25 -5.08 -13.20
CA SER A 105 12.92 -3.82 -12.84
C SER A 105 14.07 -4.05 -11.86
N VAL A 106 13.86 -4.91 -10.85
CA VAL A 106 14.92 -5.25 -9.88
C VAL A 106 16.10 -5.95 -10.57
N ARG A 107 15.85 -6.80 -11.58
CA ARG A 107 16.93 -7.43 -12.36
C ARG A 107 17.69 -6.43 -13.22
N MET A 108 16.97 -5.61 -13.97
CA MET A 108 17.57 -4.68 -14.94
C MET A 108 18.30 -3.51 -14.26
N ARG A 109 17.79 -3.03 -13.12
CA ARG A 109 18.29 -1.83 -12.42
C ARG A 109 18.86 -2.16 -11.04
N ILE A 110 19.59 -3.26 -10.92
CA ILE A 110 20.05 -3.77 -9.62
C ILE A 110 20.91 -2.76 -8.83
N VAL A 111 21.68 -1.91 -9.52
CA VAL A 111 22.52 -0.88 -8.89
C VAL A 111 21.65 0.22 -8.27
N ASP A 112 20.62 0.68 -8.98
CA ASP A 112 19.70 1.71 -8.49
C ASP A 112 18.87 1.19 -7.32
N TRP A 113 18.39 -0.06 -7.41
CA TRP A 113 17.65 -0.71 -6.34
C TRP A 113 18.51 -0.95 -5.09
N ARG A 114 19.80 -1.23 -5.26
CA ARG A 114 20.73 -1.33 -4.14
C ARG A 114 20.97 0.05 -3.51
N ALA A 115 21.23 1.07 -4.32
CA ALA A 115 21.43 2.43 -3.82
C ALA A 115 20.17 2.94 -3.07
N TRP A 116 18.99 2.63 -3.58
CA TRP A 116 17.72 2.94 -2.91
C TRP A 116 17.52 2.13 -1.62
N TYR A 117 17.89 0.84 -1.61
CA TYR A 117 17.80 0.01 -0.41
C TYR A 117 18.77 0.45 0.70
N ASP A 118 19.95 0.93 0.32
CA ASP A 118 21.01 1.41 1.22
C ASP A 118 20.83 2.90 1.61
N ASP A 119 19.80 3.59 1.11
CA ASP A 119 19.47 4.98 1.46
C ASP A 119 18.91 5.07 2.90
N ASP A 120 19.22 6.14 3.62
CA ASP A 120 18.74 6.38 4.99
C ASP A 120 17.24 6.75 5.03
N ALA A 121 16.70 7.31 3.94
CA ALA A 121 15.31 7.75 3.82
C ALA A 121 14.72 7.44 2.42
N PRO A 122 14.64 6.16 2.02
CA PRO A 122 14.22 5.73 0.68
C PRO A 122 12.81 6.18 0.30
N GLU A 123 11.94 6.43 1.27
CA GLU A 123 10.59 6.97 1.07
C GLU A 123 10.58 8.40 0.53
N GLN A 124 11.70 9.15 0.61
CA GLN A 124 11.83 10.52 0.12
C GLN A 124 12.45 10.61 -1.27
N THR A 125 13.35 9.69 -1.62
CA THR A 125 14.11 9.68 -2.89
C THR A 125 13.27 9.16 -4.07
N GLY A 126 12.15 8.47 -3.80
CA GLY A 126 11.27 7.89 -4.80
C GLY A 126 11.78 6.54 -5.31
N SER A 127 10.86 5.61 -5.62
CA SER A 127 11.27 4.25 -5.96
C SER A 127 11.90 4.15 -7.37
N PRO A 128 12.89 3.27 -7.59
CA PRO A 128 13.43 2.97 -8.92
C PRO A 128 12.46 2.24 -9.85
N LEU A 129 11.26 1.86 -9.38
CA LEU A 129 10.22 1.33 -10.24
C LEU A 129 9.75 2.44 -11.19
N VAL A 130 9.88 2.22 -12.50
CA VAL A 130 9.40 3.18 -13.51
C VAL A 130 7.91 3.37 -13.29
N ALA A 131 7.48 4.61 -13.03
CA ALA A 131 6.07 4.94 -13.00
C ALA A 131 5.46 4.58 -14.36
N MET A 132 4.37 3.81 -14.36
CA MET A 132 3.56 3.71 -15.57
C MET A 132 3.12 5.12 -15.95
N PRO A 133 3.11 5.49 -17.25
CA PRO A 133 2.46 6.72 -17.66
C PRO A 133 1.03 6.69 -17.13
N GLU A 134 0.60 7.76 -16.47
CA GLU A 134 -0.77 7.90 -15.96
C GLU A 134 -1.74 7.42 -17.04
N VAL A 135 -2.54 6.40 -16.70
CA VAL A 135 -3.65 5.99 -17.55
C VAL A 135 -4.64 7.17 -17.55
N PRO A 136 -4.99 7.73 -18.73
CA PRO A 136 -5.90 8.87 -18.84
C PRO A 136 -7.31 8.57 -18.33
#